data_AF-A0A5S3YK31-F1
#
_entry.id   AF-A0A5S3YK31-F1
#
_cell.length_a   1.000
_cell.length_b   1.000
_cell.length_c   1.000
_cell.angle_alpha   90.00
_cell.angle_beta   90.00
_cell.angle_gamma   90.00
#
_symmetry.space_group_name_H-M   'P 1'
#
loop_
_entity.id
_entity.type
_entity.pdbx_description
1 polymer ?
#
loop_
_entity_poly.entity_id
_entity_poly.type
_entity_poly.pdbx_seq_one_letter_code
_entity_poly.pdbx_strand_id
1 'polypeptide(L)'
;TELQLIDNAPENALQQVQIINATGQTEIRGAELLLRYRWRDIKLTGSYLYTDATKGDGGLLTRTPLSLTPKHSAGAIIMWEEHGSHLVGFEAYYTGTQHLTNNPYREKSDAYWHLGLLGQITLGKVSWFINAENLLDVRQTKEDSLLLPT
;
A
#
# COMPACT_ATOMS: atom_id res chain seq x y z
N THR A 1 15.04 -8.50 -10.15
CA THR A 1 15.60 -8.20 -11.48
C THR A 1 16.27 -6.85 -11.41
N GLU A 2 17.46 -6.72 -11.97
CA GLU A 2 18.25 -5.49 -11.95
C GLU A 2 18.76 -5.17 -13.35
N LEU A 3 18.94 -3.88 -13.62
CA LEU A 3 19.58 -3.39 -14.83
C LEU A 3 21.07 -3.26 -14.56
N GLN A 4 21.87 -3.96 -15.34
CA GLN A 4 23.32 -3.84 -15.33
C GLN A 4 23.79 -3.21 -16.63
N LEU A 5 24.70 -2.25 -16.56
CA LEU A 5 25.35 -1.72 -17.76
C LEU A 5 26.23 -2.81 -18.38
N ILE A 6 26.19 -2.92 -19.71
CA ILE A 6 27.10 -3.79 -20.44
C ILE A 6 28.45 -3.07 -20.55
N ASP A 7 29.47 -3.56 -19.84
CA ASP A 7 30.83 -3.04 -19.96
C ASP A 7 31.34 -3.24 -21.39
N ASN A 8 31.91 -2.19 -21.99
CA ASN A 8 32.42 -2.09 -23.38
C ASN A 8 31.41 -1.73 -24.49
N ALA A 9 30.36 -0.94 -24.19
CA ALA A 9 29.61 -0.28 -25.24
C ALA A 9 30.49 0.78 -25.96
N PRO A 10 30.45 0.89 -27.31
CA PRO A 10 31.18 1.95 -28.03
C PRO A 10 30.75 3.33 -27.52
N GLU A 11 31.67 4.31 -27.44
CA GLU A 11 31.38 5.67 -26.91
C GLU A 11 30.19 6.39 -27.57
N ASN A 12 29.76 5.96 -28.76
CA ASN A 12 28.62 6.50 -29.50
C ASN A 12 27.38 5.59 -29.52
N ALA A 13 27.37 4.48 -28.78
CA ALA A 13 26.20 3.63 -28.63
C ALA A 13 25.33 4.11 -27.47
N LEU A 14 24.01 4.15 -27.67
CA LEU A 14 23.04 4.28 -26.57
C LEU A 14 23.42 3.30 -25.45
N GLN A 15 23.37 3.73 -24.19
CA GLN A 15 23.72 2.89 -23.03
C GLN A 15 23.03 1.52 -23.16
N GLN A 16 23.83 0.49 -23.44
CA GLN A 16 23.32 -0.87 -23.53
C GLN A 16 23.21 -1.42 -22.11
N VAL A 17 21.98 -1.79 -21.75
CA VAL A 17 21.67 -2.39 -20.45
C VAL A 17 21.28 -3.85 -20.66
N GLN A 18 21.72 -4.71 -19.77
CA GLN A 18 21.21 -6.07 -19.66
C GLN A 18 20.30 -6.21 -18.44
N ILE A 19 19.27 -7.04 -18.60
CA ILE A 19 18.38 -7.41 -17.51
C ILE A 19 18.94 -8.68 -16.88
N ILE A 20 19.38 -8.58 -15.63
CA ILE A 20 19.88 -9.72 -14.84
C ILE A 20 18.95 -10.04 -13.68
N ASN A 21 19.02 -11.29 -13.22
CA ASN A 21 18.44 -11.64 -11.94
C ASN A 21 19.19 -10.91 -10.84
N ALA A 22 18.42 -10.34 -9.90
CA ALA A 22 19.01 -9.70 -8.73
C ALA A 22 19.73 -10.76 -7.90
N THR A 23 20.93 -10.47 -7.45
CA THR A 23 21.71 -11.37 -6.61
C THR A 23 21.12 -11.44 -5.20
N GLY A 24 21.10 -12.63 -4.60
CA GLY A 24 20.54 -12.86 -3.27
C GLY A 24 19.04 -13.18 -3.25
N GLN A 25 18.57 -13.70 -2.11
CA GLN A 25 17.18 -14.15 -1.96
C GLN A 25 16.32 -13.09 -1.29
N THR A 26 15.13 -12.84 -1.84
CA THR A 26 14.10 -12.07 -1.16
C THR A 26 13.31 -13.00 -0.24
N GLU A 27 13.11 -12.57 0.99
CA GLU A 27 12.36 -13.30 1.99
C GLU A 27 11.31 -12.39 2.61
N ILE A 28 10.09 -12.88 2.68
CA ILE A 28 8.95 -12.17 3.25
C ILE A 28 8.37 -13.07 4.34
N ARG A 29 8.39 -12.58 5.57
CA ARG A 29 7.78 -13.25 6.73
C ARG A 29 6.74 -12.32 7.31
N GLY A 30 5.67 -12.87 7.86
CA GLY A 30 4.60 -12.02 8.35
C GLY A 30 3.56 -12.79 9.15
N ALA A 31 2.61 -12.02 9.68
CA ALA A 31 1.43 -12.54 10.33
C ALA A 31 0.22 -11.75 9.85
N GLU A 32 -0.87 -12.46 9.59
CA GLU A 32 -2.14 -11.88 9.18
C GLU A 32 -3.21 -12.24 10.19
N LEU A 33 -3.97 -11.25 10.62
CA LEU A 33 -5.15 -11.42 11.44
C LEU A 33 -6.36 -10.85 10.71
N LEU A 34 -7.41 -11.64 10.61
CA LEU A 34 -8.69 -11.22 10.03
C LEU A 34 -9.81 -11.61 10.97
N LEU A 35 -10.57 -10.61 11.41
CA LEU A 35 -11.73 -10.78 12.27
C LEU A 35 -12.97 -10.30 11.51
N ARG A 36 -14.01 -11.13 11.51
CA ARG A 36 -15.33 -10.77 11.01
C ARG A 36 -16.37 -11.10 12.06
N TYR A 37 -17.15 -10.09 12.40
CA TYR A 37 -18.20 -10.20 13.38
C TYR A 37 -19.48 -9.63 12.79
N ARG A 38 -20.60 -10.34 12.99
CA ARG A 38 -21.92 -9.88 12.58
C ARG A 38 -22.83 -9.92 13.78
N TRP A 39 -23.45 -8.79 14.07
CA TRP A 39 -24.45 -8.67 15.12
C TRP A 39 -25.67 -7.94 14.57
N ARG A 40 -26.75 -8.70 14.40
CA ARG A 40 -27.99 -8.23 13.75
C ARG A 40 -27.65 -7.63 12.38
N ASP A 41 -27.91 -6.33 12.24
CA ASP A 41 -27.76 -5.52 11.04
C ASP A 41 -26.37 -4.87 10.94
N ILE A 42 -25.51 -5.05 11.95
CA ILE A 42 -24.16 -4.53 11.98
C ILE A 42 -23.16 -5.63 11.59
N LYS A 43 -22.28 -5.34 10.65
CA LYS A 43 -21.14 -6.17 10.24
C LYS A 43 -19.85 -5.40 10.53
N LEU A 44 -18.96 -5.98 11.32
CA LEU A 44 -17.62 -5.48 11.56
C LEU A 44 -16.59 -6.41 10.91
N THR A 45 -15.67 -5.84 10.17
CA THR A 45 -14.48 -6.53 9.65
C THR A 45 -13.25 -5.78 10.10
N GLY A 46 -12.32 -6.47 10.75
CA GLY A 46 -11.01 -5.94 11.12
C GLY A 46 -9.92 -6.79 10.49
N SER A 47 -8.89 -6.16 9.94
CA SER A 47 -7.71 -6.82 9.41
C SER A 47 -6.45 -6.18 9.99
N TYR A 48 -5.42 -6.99 10.21
CA TYR A 48 -4.10 -6.53 10.58
C TYR A 48 -3.06 -7.40 9.91
N LEU A 49 -2.08 -6.76 9.28
CA LEU A 49 -1.00 -7.38 8.55
C LEU A 49 0.32 -6.88 9.12
N TYR A 50 1.14 -7.81 9.58
CA TYR A 50 2.55 -7.58 9.86
C TYR A 50 3.38 -8.20 8.74
N THR A 51 4.26 -7.43 8.11
CA THR A 51 5.12 -7.90 7.03
C THR A 51 6.56 -7.46 7.24
N ASP A 52 7.46 -8.43 7.34
CA ASP A 52 8.89 -8.23 7.36
C ASP A 52 9.49 -8.79 6.07
N ALA A 53 9.63 -7.91 5.08
CA ALA A 53 10.18 -8.21 3.77
C ALA A 53 11.62 -7.72 3.69
N THR A 54 12.56 -8.63 3.41
CA THR A 54 13.98 -8.31 3.29
C THR A 54 14.60 -8.97 2.07
N LYS A 55 15.55 -8.29 1.44
CA LYS A 55 16.33 -8.79 0.32
C LYS A 55 17.78 -8.99 0.76
N GLY A 56 18.37 -10.14 0.42
CA GLY A 56 19.80 -10.37 0.58
C GLY A 56 20.60 -9.72 -0.55
N ASP A 57 21.79 -9.22 -0.23
CA ASP A 57 22.70 -8.62 -1.21
C ASP A 57 23.85 -9.58 -1.54
N GLY A 58 23.60 -10.48 -2.50
CA GLY A 58 24.58 -11.18 -3.36
C GLY A 58 25.90 -11.77 -2.83
N GLY A 59 26.17 -11.80 -1.52
CA GLY A 59 27.44 -12.22 -0.94
C GLY A 59 27.75 -11.65 0.46
N LEU A 60 27.04 -10.60 0.90
CA LEU A 60 27.12 -10.06 2.27
C LEU A 60 26.06 -10.71 3.17
N LEU A 61 26.38 -10.93 4.45
CA LEU A 61 25.42 -11.38 5.47
C LEU A 61 24.37 -10.31 5.84
N THR A 62 24.39 -9.17 5.14
CA THR A 62 23.51 -8.03 5.38
C THR A 62 22.23 -8.17 4.55
N ARG A 63 21.07 -8.05 5.21
CA ARG A 63 19.76 -8.02 4.55
C ARG A 63 19.19 -6.61 4.62
N THR A 64 18.66 -6.11 3.51
CA THR A 64 18.02 -4.78 3.44
C THR A 64 16.50 -4.92 3.38
N PRO A 65 15.73 -4.04 4.06
CA PRO A 65 14.28 -4.03 3.94
C PRO A 65 13.85 -3.79 2.49
N LEU A 66 12.80 -4.48 2.06
CA LEU A 66 12.22 -4.24 0.75
C LEU A 66 11.49 -2.87 0.75
N SER A 67 11.68 -2.09 -0.31
CA SER A 67 10.97 -0.83 -0.48
C SER A 67 9.50 -1.06 -0.80
N LEU A 68 8.66 -0.08 -0.48
CA LEU A 68 7.22 -0.04 -0.75
C LEU A 68 6.41 -1.17 -0.07
N THR A 69 6.98 -1.79 0.97
CA THR A 69 6.27 -2.73 1.84
C THR A 69 6.20 -2.17 3.25
N PRO A 70 5.03 -1.69 3.70
CA PRO A 70 4.86 -1.21 5.07
C PRO A 70 4.94 -2.39 6.03
N LYS A 71 5.60 -2.20 7.18
CA LYS A 71 5.72 -3.28 8.18
C LYS A 71 4.40 -3.60 8.86
N HIS A 72 3.53 -2.60 8.97
CA HIS A 72 2.26 -2.68 9.65
C HIS A 72 1.17 -2.07 8.78
N SER A 73 0.13 -2.83 8.51
CA SER A 73 -1.09 -2.34 7.87
C SER A 73 -2.29 -2.82 8.68
N ALA A 74 -3.29 -1.98 8.83
CA ALA A 74 -4.54 -2.34 9.51
C ALA A 74 -5.73 -1.85 8.71
N GLY A 75 -6.85 -2.56 8.79
CA GLY A 75 -8.10 -2.18 8.17
C GLY A 75 -9.25 -2.41 9.14
N ALA A 76 -10.22 -1.51 9.13
CA ALA A 76 -11.47 -1.66 9.85
C ALA A 76 -12.62 -1.20 8.96
N ILE A 77 -13.63 -2.04 8.83
CA ILE A 77 -14.85 -1.75 8.08
C ILE A 77 -16.01 -2.03 9.02
N ILE A 78 -16.89 -1.05 9.18
CA ILE A 78 -18.17 -1.22 9.84
C ILE A 78 -19.28 -0.93 8.84
N MET A 79 -20.20 -1.87 8.71
CA MET A 79 -21.38 -1.74 7.86
C MET A 79 -22.61 -1.90 8.74
N TRP A 80 -23.54 -0.97 8.64
CA TRP A 80 -24.87 -1.10 9.18
C TRP A 80 -25.85 -1.18 8.01
N GLU A 81 -26.59 -2.28 7.92
CA GLU A 81 -27.50 -2.57 6.82
C GLU A 81 -28.85 -3.02 7.37
N GLU A 82 -29.87 -2.19 7.21
CA GLU A 82 -31.25 -2.58 7.45
C GLU A 82 -31.88 -3.09 6.15
N HIS A 83 -32.36 -4.34 6.17
CA HIS A 83 -32.83 -5.00 4.97
C HIS A 83 -34.01 -4.24 4.31
N GLY A 84 -33.79 -3.75 3.09
CA GLY A 84 -34.79 -3.04 2.30
C GLY A 84 -34.92 -1.53 2.56
N SER A 85 -34.07 -0.96 3.42
CA SER A 85 -34.19 0.44 3.87
C SER A 85 -32.93 1.24 3.52
N HIS A 86 -31.82 0.95 4.20
CA HIS A 86 -30.59 1.72 4.06
C HIS A 86 -29.35 0.90 4.44
N LEU A 87 -28.21 1.34 3.92
CA LEU A 87 -26.91 0.78 4.23
C LEU A 87 -25.92 1.93 4.42
N VAL A 88 -25.20 1.90 5.54
CA VAL A 88 -24.16 2.88 5.86
C VAL A 88 -22.88 2.11 6.18
N GLY A 89 -21.81 2.44 5.47
CA GLY A 89 -20.49 1.88 5.64
C GLY A 89 -19.49 2.95 6.05
N PHE A 90 -18.57 2.59 6.94
CA PHE A 90 -17.38 3.36 7.22
C PHE A 90 -16.15 2.46 7.13
N GLU A 91 -15.13 2.98 6.48
CA GLU A 91 -13.90 2.28 6.17
C GLU A 91 -12.71 3.08 6.71
N ALA A 92 -11.80 2.40 7.38
CA ALA A 92 -10.57 3.00 7.88
C ALA A 92 -9.39 2.06 7.63
N TYR A 93 -8.46 2.49 6.80
CA TYR A 93 -7.24 1.76 6.49
C TYR A 93 -6.03 2.54 6.99
N TYR A 94 -5.20 1.90 7.78
CA TYR A 94 -3.92 2.42 8.23
C TYR A 94 -2.79 1.78 7.42
N THR A 95 -1.93 2.62 6.86
CA THR A 95 -0.69 2.21 6.20
C THR A 95 0.50 2.75 6.99
N GLY A 96 1.34 1.86 7.50
CA GLY A 96 2.55 2.24 8.23
C GLY A 96 3.68 2.75 7.33
N THR A 97 4.78 3.15 7.95
CA THR A 97 5.97 3.63 7.24
C THR A 97 6.58 2.53 6.39
N GLN A 98 6.91 2.84 5.14
CA GLN A 98 7.63 1.97 4.21
C GLN A 98 8.89 2.66 3.69
N HIS A 99 9.92 1.86 3.37
CA HIS A 99 11.11 2.34 2.67
C HIS A 99 10.78 2.80 1.26
N LEU A 100 11.38 3.89 0.81
CA LEU A 100 11.18 4.43 -0.53
C LEU A 100 12.36 4.07 -1.43
N THR A 101 12.06 3.74 -2.68
CA THR A 101 13.09 3.49 -3.69
C THR A 101 13.47 4.81 -4.34
N ASN A 102 14.76 5.15 -4.33
CA ASN A 102 15.33 6.26 -5.10
C ASN A 102 14.64 7.62 -4.87
N ASN A 103 14.13 7.88 -3.66
CA ASN A 103 13.60 9.19 -3.30
C ASN A 103 14.76 10.07 -2.78
N PRO A 104 15.02 11.24 -3.40
CA PRO A 104 16.14 12.09 -3.02
C PRO A 104 15.91 12.89 -1.73
N TYR A 105 14.66 12.98 -1.26
CA TYR A 105 14.27 13.78 -0.10
C TYR A 105 14.21 12.94 1.18
N ARG A 106 13.76 11.68 1.09
CA ARG A 106 13.60 10.81 2.28
C ARG A 106 13.72 9.32 1.96
N GLU A 107 14.29 8.57 2.90
CA GLU A 107 14.43 7.11 2.79
C GLU A 107 13.15 6.34 3.17
N LYS A 108 12.26 6.95 3.96
CA LYS A 108 11.02 6.35 4.46
C LYS A 108 9.84 7.28 4.24
N SER A 109 8.67 6.71 4.06
CA SER A 109 7.39 7.43 4.02
C SER A 109 6.80 7.62 5.42
N ASP A 110 5.95 8.64 5.55
CA ASP A 110 5.10 8.83 6.70
C ASP A 110 3.93 7.84 6.68
N ALA A 111 3.53 7.40 7.87
CA ALA A 111 2.33 6.60 8.04
C ALA A 111 1.08 7.45 7.81
N TYR A 112 0.03 6.86 7.25
CA TYR A 112 -1.19 7.59 6.93
C TYR A 112 -2.45 6.72 7.10
N TRP A 113 -3.58 7.42 7.20
CA TRP A 113 -4.91 6.83 7.22
C TRP A 113 -5.64 7.12 5.92
N HIS A 114 -6.38 6.14 5.42
CA HIS A 114 -7.30 6.27 4.32
C HIS A 114 -8.70 5.99 4.85
N LEU A 115 -9.56 6.99 4.83
CA LEU A 115 -10.91 6.90 5.38
C LEU A 115 -11.94 6.99 4.26
N GLY A 116 -12.93 6.11 4.31
CA GLY A 116 -14.02 5.99 3.36
C GLY A 116 -15.38 5.98 4.04
N LEU A 117 -16.40 6.51 3.35
CA LEU A 117 -17.79 6.51 3.78
C LEU A 117 -18.69 6.12 2.62
N LEU A 118 -19.56 5.16 2.89
CA LEU A 118 -20.49 4.60 1.94
C LEU A 118 -21.92 4.77 2.46
N GLY A 119 -22.83 5.25 1.64
CA GLY A 119 -24.23 5.40 1.99
C GLY A 119 -25.13 4.93 0.87
N GLN A 120 -26.13 4.13 1.20
CA GLN A 120 -27.19 3.72 0.29
C GLN A 120 -28.54 3.87 0.97
N ILE A 121 -29.53 4.36 0.24
CA ILE A 121 -30.93 4.36 0.66
C ILE A 121 -31.82 3.83 -0.46
N THR A 122 -32.80 3.01 -0.12
CA THR A 122 -33.76 2.44 -1.06
C THR A 122 -35.15 3.03 -0.81
N LEU A 123 -35.73 3.62 -1.84
CA LEU A 123 -37.06 4.24 -1.84
C LEU A 123 -37.92 3.50 -2.86
N GLY A 124 -38.70 2.52 -2.39
CA GLY A 124 -39.55 1.69 -3.24
C GLY A 124 -38.73 0.79 -4.18
N LYS A 125 -38.73 1.11 -5.48
CA LYS A 125 -37.98 0.38 -6.52
C LYS A 125 -36.66 1.05 -6.91
N VAL A 126 -36.33 2.18 -6.29
CA VAL A 126 -35.15 3.00 -6.64
C VAL A 126 -34.18 2.99 -5.46
N SER A 127 -32.89 2.82 -5.74
CA SER A 127 -31.82 2.92 -4.74
C SER A 127 -30.86 4.03 -5.11
N TRP A 128 -30.51 4.86 -4.14
CA TRP A 128 -29.52 5.93 -4.24
C TRP A 128 -28.28 5.52 -3.48
N PHE A 129 -27.12 5.84 -4.03
CA PHE A 129 -25.83 5.48 -3.47
C PHE A 129 -24.86 6.67 -3.53
N ILE A 130 -24.08 6.83 -2.46
CA ILE A 130 -22.98 7.78 -2.36
C ILE A 130 -21.76 7.07 -1.79
N ASN A 131 -20.60 7.35 -2.34
CA ASN A 131 -19.32 6.94 -1.78
C ASN A 131 -18.39 8.14 -1.71
N ALA A 132 -17.71 8.29 -0.58
CA ALA A 132 -16.71 9.32 -0.34
C ALA A 132 -15.44 8.63 0.16
N GLU A 133 -14.40 8.69 -0.66
CA GLU A 133 -13.10 8.07 -0.39
C GLU A 133 -12.04 9.13 -0.09
N ASN A 134 -10.94 8.71 0.53
CA ASN A 134 -9.82 9.58 0.89
C ASN A 134 -10.27 10.86 1.62
N LEU A 135 -11.13 10.74 2.63
CA LEU A 135 -11.69 11.89 3.36
C LEU A 135 -10.63 12.79 4.02
N LEU A 136 -9.40 12.30 4.17
CA LEU A 136 -8.27 13.03 4.73
C LEU A 136 -7.41 13.74 3.67
N ASP A 137 -7.77 13.63 2.39
CA ASP A 137 -7.01 14.18 1.25
C ASP A 137 -5.52 13.83 1.31
N VAL A 138 -5.22 12.56 1.63
CA VAL A 138 -3.84 12.09 1.73
C VAL A 138 -3.24 12.08 0.33
N ARG A 139 -2.12 12.79 0.17
CA ARG A 139 -1.37 12.89 -1.08
C ARG A 139 0.12 12.81 -0.82
N GLN A 140 0.76 11.75 -1.33
CA GLN A 140 2.20 11.51 -1.12
C GLN A 140 3.10 12.59 -1.75
N THR A 141 2.63 13.24 -2.82
CA THR A 141 3.35 14.30 -3.56
C THR A 141 3.07 15.71 -3.03
N LYS A 142 2.37 15.82 -1.89
CA LYS A 142 2.11 17.12 -1.28
C LYS A 142 3.38 17.74 -0.68
N GLU A 143 4.23 16.90 -0.11
CA GLU A 143 5.44 17.34 0.61
C GLU A 143 6.66 17.40 -0.30
N ASP A 144 6.85 16.40 -1.18
CA ASP A 144 8.03 16.30 -2.04
C ASP A 144 7.68 16.43 -3.52
N SER A 145 8.52 17.16 -4.26
CA SER A 145 8.42 17.26 -5.72
C SER A 145 8.67 15.89 -6.38
N LEU A 146 7.89 15.57 -7.40
CA LEU A 146 8.16 14.41 -8.25
C LEU A 146 9.38 14.62 -9.16
N LEU A 147 9.76 15.87 -9.41
CA LEU A 147 10.95 16.18 -10.19
C LEU A 147 12.20 15.97 -9.34
N LEU A 148 13.17 15.28 -9.93
CA LEU A 148 14.50 15.16 -9.34
C LEU A 148 15.13 16.56 -9.21
N PRO A 149 15.82 16.85 -8.10
CA PRO A 149 16.61 18.08 -7.98
C PRO A 149 17.61 18.19 -9.15
N THR A 150 17.69 19.38 -9.75
CA THR A 150 18.73 19.74 -10.74
C THR A 150 20.06 20.06 -10.10
#